data_AF-A0A382GVE7-F1
#
_entry.id   AF-A0A382GVE7-F1
#
_cell.length_a   1.000
_cell.length_b   1.000
_cell.length_c   1.000
_cell.angle_alpha   90.00
_cell.angle_beta   90.00
_cell.angle_gamma   90.00
#
_symmetry.space_group_name_H-M   'P 1'
#
loop_
_entity.id
_entity.type
_entity.pdbx_description
1 polymer ?
#
loop_
_entity_poly.entity_id
_entity_poly.type
_entity_poly.pdbx_seq_one_letter_code
_entity_poly.pdbx_strand_id
1 'polypeptide(L)'
;MYLNQEEIEKFEQDGFLVLKDFVSQDACEALSHRATEIVKAFDPAESVSIFTTNKQTRHSDRYFLESGDKIRCFFEEEAFAENGELRQAKSKSINKIGHAMHDLDPVFEQFSRTPELAQISKDIGFKDPRILQSMFIFKQP
;
A
#
# COMPACT_ATOMS: atom_id res chain seq x y z
N MET A 1 14.19 16.15 9.47
CA MET A 1 13.18 17.20 9.17
C MET A 1 12.38 17.46 10.43
N TYR A 2 12.00 18.71 10.70
CA TYR A 2 11.13 19.08 11.83
C TYR A 2 9.98 19.90 11.28
N LEU A 3 8.76 19.63 11.74
CA LEU A 3 7.62 20.50 11.46
C LEU A 3 7.77 21.79 12.28
N ASN A 4 7.52 22.93 11.66
CA ASN A 4 7.44 24.18 12.38
C ASN A 4 6.05 24.37 13.03
N GLN A 5 5.91 25.37 13.90
CA GLN A 5 4.69 25.62 14.65
C GLN A 5 3.47 25.88 13.74
N GLU A 6 3.64 26.60 12.63
CA GLU A 6 2.57 26.87 11.67
C GLU A 6 2.10 25.59 10.96
N GLU A 7 3.04 24.70 10.60
CA GLU A 7 2.74 23.40 10.00
C GLU A 7 1.97 22.48 10.97
N ILE A 8 2.35 22.48 12.25
CA ILE A 8 1.65 21.72 13.30
C ILE A 8 0.23 22.27 13.50
N GLU A 9 0.08 23.59 13.63
CA GLU A 9 -1.24 24.23 13.79
C GLU A 9 -2.14 23.97 12.57
N LYS A 10 -1.57 23.99 11.37
CA LYS A 10 -2.30 23.67 10.14
C LYS A 10 -2.77 22.22 10.11
N PHE A 11 -1.91 21.28 10.53
CA PHE A 11 -2.30 19.88 10.66
C PHE A 11 -3.45 19.70 11.66
N GLU A 12 -3.39 20.37 12.82
CA GLU A 12 -4.44 20.31 13.83
C GLU A 12 -5.78 20.91 13.36
N GLN A 13 -5.74 22.00 12.59
CA GLN A 13 -6.93 22.68 12.07
C GLN A 13 -7.57 21.93 10.89
N ASP A 14 -6.76 21.50 9.92
CA ASP A 14 -7.25 20.95 8.65
C ASP A 14 -7.42 19.41 8.72
N GLY A 15 -6.78 18.75 9.69
CA GLY A 15 -6.74 17.28 9.80
C GLY A 15 -5.78 16.61 8.82
N PHE A 16 -5.04 17.38 8.02
CA PHE A 16 -3.98 16.92 7.11
C PHE A 16 -2.94 18.02 6.87
N LEU A 17 -1.77 17.64 6.37
CA LEU A 17 -0.70 18.56 6.01
C LEU A 17 -0.03 18.11 4.71
N VAL A 18 0.29 19.06 3.82
CA VAL A 18 1.01 18.79 2.58
C VAL A 18 2.47 19.19 2.73
N LEU A 19 3.35 18.20 2.75
CA LEU A 19 4.80 18.40 2.74
C LEU A 19 5.32 18.19 1.31
N LYS A 20 5.63 19.28 0.63
CA LYS A 20 6.18 19.23 -0.73
C LYS A 20 7.61 18.69 -0.71
N ASP A 21 7.95 17.90 -1.72
CA ASP A 21 9.30 17.38 -1.94
C ASP A 21 9.89 16.63 -0.74
N PHE A 22 9.01 16.03 0.09
CA PHE A 22 9.40 15.30 1.29
C PHE A 22 10.23 14.04 0.99
N VAL A 23 9.85 13.32 -0.05
CA VAL A 23 10.53 12.10 -0.51
C VAL A 23 11.28 12.43 -1.79
N SER A 24 12.54 12.00 -1.88
CA SER A 24 13.33 12.21 -3.09
C SER A 24 12.73 11.45 -4.29
N GLN A 25 12.97 11.97 -5.49
CA GLN A 25 12.53 11.31 -6.71
C GLN A 25 13.10 9.89 -6.83
N ASP A 26 14.38 9.69 -6.52
CA ASP A 26 15.03 8.36 -6.54
C ASP A 26 14.34 7.36 -5.60
N ALA A 27 13.93 7.79 -4.40
CA ALA A 27 13.21 6.93 -3.47
C ALA A 27 11.80 6.59 -3.99
N CYS A 28 11.10 7.56 -4.57
CA CYS A 28 9.81 7.32 -5.24
C CYS A 28 9.92 6.32 -6.40
N GLU A 29 10.98 6.44 -7.21
CA GLU A 29 11.26 5.52 -8.32
C GLU A 29 11.61 4.12 -7.82
N ALA A 30 12.43 3.99 -6.77
CA ALA A 30 12.76 2.71 -6.15
C ALA A 30 11.52 1.99 -5.61
N LEU A 31 10.64 2.69 -4.90
CA LEU A 31 9.37 2.13 -4.40
C LEU A 31 8.46 1.68 -5.55
N SER A 32 8.34 2.49 -6.59
CA SER A 32 7.50 2.19 -7.77
C SER A 32 8.03 1.00 -8.57
N HIS A 33 9.35 0.93 -8.76
CA HIS A 33 10.02 -0.20 -9.40
C HIS A 33 9.76 -1.48 -8.59
N ARG A 34 9.97 -1.42 -7.27
CA ARG A 34 9.76 -2.57 -6.39
C ARG A 34 8.31 -3.05 -6.39
N ALA A 35 7.33 -2.14 -6.32
CA ALA A 35 5.92 -2.49 -6.44
C ALA A 35 5.62 -3.23 -7.77
N THR A 36 6.23 -2.78 -8.87
CA THR A 36 6.09 -3.43 -10.18
C THR A 36 6.67 -4.84 -10.20
N GLU A 37 7.82 -5.06 -9.56
CA GLU A 37 8.40 -6.40 -9.43
C GLU A 37 7.51 -7.36 -8.63
N ILE A 38 6.94 -6.87 -7.51
CA ILE A 38 5.99 -7.65 -6.70
C ILE A 38 4.79 -8.07 -7.55
N VAL A 39 4.19 -7.14 -8.29
CA VAL A 39 3.04 -7.44 -9.16
C VAL A 39 3.42 -8.40 -10.30
N LYS A 40 4.62 -8.30 -10.85
CA LYS A 40 5.11 -9.26 -11.88
C LYS A 40 5.19 -10.68 -11.30
N ALA A 41 5.75 -10.83 -10.10
CA ALA A 41 5.94 -12.11 -9.44
C ALA A 41 4.63 -12.71 -8.87
N PHE A 42 3.63 -11.88 -8.56
CA PHE A 42 2.35 -12.30 -7.98
C PHE A 42 1.58 -13.29 -8.88
N ASP A 43 1.08 -14.39 -8.30
CA ASP A 43 0.18 -15.32 -8.98
C ASP A 43 -1.30 -14.97 -8.69
N PRO A 44 -2.09 -14.57 -9.72
CA PRO A 44 -3.52 -14.28 -9.58
C PRO A 44 -4.35 -15.40 -8.92
N ALA A 45 -3.93 -16.65 -9.05
CA ALA A 45 -4.63 -17.80 -8.46
C ALA A 45 -4.65 -17.75 -6.92
N GLU A 46 -3.71 -17.04 -6.29
CA GLU A 46 -3.65 -16.90 -4.84
C GLU A 46 -4.79 -16.04 -4.27
N SER A 47 -5.26 -15.04 -5.04
CA SER A 47 -6.32 -14.13 -4.58
C SER A 47 -7.71 -14.50 -5.10
N VAL A 48 -7.78 -15.20 -6.24
CA VAL A 48 -9.03 -15.55 -6.91
C VAL A 48 -9.21 -17.06 -6.85
N SER A 49 -9.75 -17.56 -5.74
CA SER A 49 -10.08 -18.98 -5.62
C SER A 49 -11.08 -19.36 -6.72
N ILE A 50 -10.65 -20.23 -7.63
CA ILE A 50 -11.39 -20.72 -8.79
C ILE A 50 -12.70 -21.44 -8.33
N PHE A 51 -13.84 -20.86 -8.72
CA PHE A 51 -15.20 -21.40 -8.93
C PHE A 51 -16.13 -21.79 -7.75
N THR A 52 -17.03 -20.86 -7.41
CA THR A 52 -18.52 -20.93 -7.48
C THR A 52 -19.07 -19.68 -6.79
N THR A 53 -20.21 -19.15 -7.26
CA THR A 53 -20.75 -17.81 -6.92
C THR A 53 -20.92 -17.53 -5.42
N ASN A 54 -21.03 -18.58 -4.58
CA ASN A 54 -21.12 -18.45 -3.12
C ASN A 54 -19.75 -18.60 -2.39
N LYS A 55 -18.72 -19.14 -3.05
CA LYS A 55 -17.38 -19.34 -2.48
C LYS A 55 -16.44 -18.15 -2.73
N GLN A 56 -16.66 -17.39 -3.80
CA GLN A 56 -15.82 -16.25 -4.17
C GLN A 56 -15.78 -15.18 -3.07
N THR A 57 -16.95 -14.77 -2.55
CA THR A 57 -17.05 -13.75 -1.48
C THR A 57 -16.34 -14.19 -0.19
N ARG A 58 -16.50 -15.46 0.23
CA ARG A 58 -15.87 -15.97 1.46
C ARG A 58 -14.34 -16.10 1.35
N HIS A 59 -13.83 -16.47 0.18
CA HIS A 59 -12.39 -16.62 -0.05
C HIS A 59 -11.70 -15.26 -0.23
N SER A 60 -12.32 -14.29 -0.92
CA SER A 60 -11.81 -12.92 -1.00
C SER A 60 -11.75 -12.27 0.39
N ASP A 61 -12.78 -12.48 1.21
CA ASP A 61 -12.82 -11.97 2.58
C ASP A 61 -11.69 -12.57 3.42
N ARG A 62 -11.44 -13.88 3.33
CA ARG A 62 -10.34 -14.52 4.06
C ARG A 62 -8.96 -14.07 3.57
N TYR A 63 -8.75 -13.99 2.26
CA TYR A 63 -7.50 -13.49 1.69
C TYR A 63 -7.23 -12.05 2.12
N PHE A 64 -8.26 -11.22 2.26
CA PHE A 64 -8.12 -9.88 2.82
C PHE A 64 -7.86 -9.91 4.33
N LEU A 65 -8.69 -10.60 5.13
CA LEU A 65 -8.58 -10.61 6.59
C LEU A 65 -7.26 -11.20 7.11
N GLU A 66 -6.67 -12.16 6.39
CA GLU A 66 -5.39 -12.78 6.75
C GLU A 66 -4.17 -12.08 6.11
N SER A 67 -4.35 -10.91 5.49
CA SER A 67 -3.26 -10.20 4.79
C SER A 67 -2.47 -9.21 5.66
N GLY A 68 -2.90 -9.01 6.92
CA GLY A 68 -2.32 -8.01 7.82
C GLY A 68 -0.81 -8.18 8.04
N ASP A 69 -0.31 -9.41 8.01
CA ASP A 69 1.09 -9.79 8.18
C ASP A 69 1.72 -10.31 6.86
N LYS A 70 1.17 -9.94 5.69
CA LYS A 70 1.62 -10.44 4.37
C LYS A 70 1.80 -9.33 3.35
N ILE A 71 2.43 -9.68 2.24
CA ILE A 71 2.42 -8.89 1.01
C ILE A 71 1.52 -9.62 0.02
N ARG A 72 0.37 -9.00 -0.29
CA ARG A 72 -0.69 -9.53 -1.14
C ARG A 72 -1.12 -8.46 -2.13
N CYS A 73 -1.37 -8.86 -3.36
CA CYS A 73 -1.94 -7.99 -4.40
C CYS A 73 -3.45 -8.12 -4.41
N PHE A 74 -4.13 -7.00 -4.65
CA PHE A 74 -5.59 -6.90 -4.73
C PHE A 74 -5.97 -6.27 -6.07
N PHE A 75 -6.86 -6.94 -6.81
CA PHE A 75 -7.35 -6.48 -8.10
C PHE A 75 -8.32 -5.30 -7.97
N GLU A 76 -8.44 -4.52 -9.03
CA GLU A 76 -9.56 -3.59 -9.24
C GLU A 76 -10.89 -4.36 -9.28
N GLU A 77 -11.98 -3.73 -8.82
CA GLU A 77 -13.32 -4.33 -8.80
C GLU A 77 -13.74 -4.82 -10.20
N GLU A 78 -13.45 -4.01 -11.22
CA GLU A 78 -13.79 -4.27 -12.62
C GLU A 78 -12.66 -4.97 -13.41
N ALA A 79 -11.65 -5.54 -12.72
CA ALA A 79 -10.50 -6.18 -13.38
C ALA A 79 -10.89 -7.41 -14.21
N PHE A 80 -11.99 -8.09 -13.86
CA PHE A 80 -12.41 -9.36 -14.44
C PHE A 80 -13.63 -9.18 -15.35
N ALA A 81 -13.67 -9.93 -16.45
CA ALA A 81 -14.85 -10.09 -17.28
C ALA A 81 -15.79 -11.15 -16.67
N GLU A 82 -17.00 -11.27 -17.23
CA GLU A 82 -18.00 -12.25 -16.77
C GLU A 82 -17.52 -13.71 -16.87
N ASN A 83 -16.57 -13.99 -17.78
CA ASN A 83 -15.95 -15.31 -17.93
C ASN A 83 -14.85 -15.59 -16.90
N GLY A 84 -14.53 -14.63 -16.00
CA GLY A 84 -13.49 -14.75 -14.99
C GLY A 84 -12.07 -14.45 -15.48
N GLU A 85 -11.90 -14.04 -16.73
CA GLU A 85 -10.59 -13.62 -17.28
C GLU A 85 -10.33 -12.14 -17.00
N LEU A 86 -9.05 -11.75 -16.94
CA LEU A 86 -8.68 -10.35 -16.81
C LEU A 86 -9.02 -9.57 -18.09
N ARG A 87 -9.67 -8.42 -17.92
CA ARG A 87 -9.98 -7.50 -19.04
C ARG A 87 -8.74 -6.84 -19.63
N GLN A 88 -7.65 -6.80 -18.87
CA GLN A 88 -6.38 -6.19 -19.26
C GLN A 88 -5.18 -6.89 -18.63
N ALA A 89 -3.98 -6.42 -18.94
CA ALA A 89 -2.76 -6.99 -18.36
C ALA A 89 -2.82 -6.98 -16.82
N LYS A 90 -2.30 -8.04 -16.19
CA LYS A 90 -2.21 -8.18 -14.72
C LYS A 90 -1.62 -6.93 -14.06
N SER A 91 -0.53 -6.40 -14.62
CA SER A 91 0.13 -5.19 -14.10
C SER A 91 -0.73 -3.94 -14.10
N LYS A 92 -1.77 -3.89 -14.94
CA LYS A 92 -2.76 -2.81 -14.99
C LYS A 92 -4.03 -3.13 -14.21
N SER A 93 -4.17 -4.34 -13.71
CA SER A 93 -5.41 -4.81 -13.07
C SER A 93 -5.34 -4.78 -11.53
N ILE A 94 -4.18 -4.46 -10.96
CA ILE A 94 -3.97 -4.35 -9.52
C ILE A 94 -4.36 -2.95 -9.06
N ASN A 95 -5.21 -2.88 -8.03
CA ASN A 95 -5.60 -1.67 -7.31
C ASN A 95 -4.57 -1.31 -6.23
N LYS A 96 -4.13 -2.31 -5.45
CA LYS A 96 -3.18 -2.11 -4.36
C LYS A 96 -2.36 -3.34 -4.02
N ILE A 97 -1.27 -3.11 -3.30
CA ILE A 97 -0.52 -4.12 -2.55
C ILE A 97 -0.64 -3.79 -1.06
N GLY A 98 -0.81 -4.80 -0.21
CA GLY A 98 -0.85 -4.65 1.25
C GLY A 98 -0.64 -5.98 1.97
N HIS A 99 -0.48 -6.03 3.29
CA HIS A 99 -0.54 -4.92 4.23
C HIS A 99 0.74 -4.76 5.08
N ALA A 100 1.73 -5.64 4.94
CA ALA A 100 2.95 -5.66 5.75
C ALA A 100 4.26 -5.40 4.96
N MET A 101 4.21 -4.67 3.84
CA MET A 101 5.43 -4.36 3.06
C MET A 101 6.48 -3.62 3.89
N HIS A 102 6.04 -2.74 4.81
CA HIS A 102 6.93 -2.05 5.74
C HIS A 102 7.76 -3.02 6.60
N ASP A 103 7.32 -4.25 6.84
CA ASP A 103 8.06 -5.23 7.66
C ASP A 103 8.76 -6.31 6.82
N LEU A 104 8.24 -6.61 5.63
CA LEU A 104 8.61 -7.81 4.88
C LEU A 104 9.36 -7.54 3.58
N ASP A 105 9.36 -6.30 3.07
CA ASP A 105 10.12 -5.94 1.88
C ASP A 105 11.20 -4.91 2.22
N PRO A 106 12.50 -5.19 1.95
CA PRO A 106 13.60 -4.31 2.36
C PRO A 106 13.50 -2.87 1.85
N VAL A 107 12.97 -2.66 0.64
CA VAL A 107 12.86 -1.31 0.05
C VAL A 107 11.79 -0.51 0.79
N PHE A 108 10.65 -1.14 1.05
CA PHE A 108 9.55 -0.52 1.80
C PHE A 108 9.90 -0.36 3.29
N GLU A 109 10.62 -1.31 3.88
CA GLU A 109 11.11 -1.23 5.27
C GLU A 109 12.02 -0.01 5.45
N GLN A 110 13.02 0.14 4.57
CA GLN A 110 13.95 1.25 4.62
C GLN A 110 13.24 2.60 4.48
N PHE A 111 12.27 2.71 3.58
CA PHE A 111 11.46 3.91 3.43
C PHE A 111 10.59 4.19 4.67
N SER A 112 9.94 3.17 5.23
CA SER A 112 8.94 3.36 6.29
C SER A 112 9.55 3.72 7.64
N ARG A 113 10.85 3.48 7.83
CA ARG A 113 11.58 3.70 9.10
C ARG A 113 12.62 4.81 9.03
N THR A 114 12.41 5.80 8.16
CA THR A 114 13.32 6.95 8.08
C THR A 114 13.27 7.81 9.35
N PRO A 115 14.40 8.43 9.75
CA PRO A 115 14.41 9.39 10.86
C PRO A 115 13.41 10.55 10.65
N GLU A 116 13.18 10.95 9.41
CA GLU A 116 12.26 12.02 9.03
C GLU A 116 10.80 11.66 9.36
N LEU A 117 10.32 10.47 8.96
CA LEU A 117 8.97 10.00 9.30
C LEU A 117 8.80 9.81 10.82
N ALA A 118 9.84 9.30 11.49
CA ALA A 118 9.85 9.16 12.93
C ALA A 118 9.76 10.51 13.65
N GLN A 119 10.43 11.55 13.13
CA GLN A 119 10.37 12.88 13.70
C GLN A 119 9.01 13.55 13.47
N ILE A 120 8.45 13.46 12.25
CA ILE A 120 7.10 13.97 11.96
C ILE A 120 6.07 13.36 12.91
N SER A 121 6.15 12.05 13.16
CA SER A 121 5.25 11.37 14.09
C SER A 121 5.34 11.94 15.52
N LYS A 122 6.55 12.28 15.97
CA LYS A 122 6.76 12.91 17.29
C LYS A 122 6.23 14.35 17.31
N ASP A 123 6.48 15.11 16.24
CA ASP A 123 6.06 16.52 16.14
C ASP A 123 4.54 16.66 16.23
N ILE A 124 3.78 15.70 15.70
CA ILE A 124 2.30 15.64 15.81
C ILE A 124 1.80 14.91 17.08
N GLY A 125 2.69 14.63 18.04
CA GLY A 125 2.31 14.18 19.39
C GLY A 125 2.29 12.68 19.64
N PHE A 126 2.76 11.82 18.72
CA PHE A 126 2.90 10.39 19.02
C PHE A 126 4.01 10.15 20.04
N LYS A 127 3.67 9.49 21.16
CA LYS A 127 4.64 9.13 22.22
C LYS A 127 5.48 7.91 21.85
N ASP A 128 4.85 6.89 21.28
CA ASP A 128 5.48 5.64 20.89
C ASP A 128 4.92 5.18 19.53
N PRO A 129 5.30 5.84 18.42
CA PRO A 129 4.77 5.52 17.11
C PRO A 129 5.14 4.09 16.70
N ARG A 130 4.17 3.38 16.12
CA ARG A 130 4.29 2.04 15.55
C ARG A 130 3.63 2.02 14.19
N ILE A 131 4.15 1.20 13.29
CA ILE A 131 3.58 1.01 11.96
C ILE A 131 2.64 -0.20 12.05
N LEU A 132 1.35 0.03 11.80
CA LEU A 132 0.33 -1.02 11.88
C LEU A 132 0.05 -1.66 10.51
N GLN A 133 0.29 -0.90 9.44
CA GLN A 133 -0.07 -1.28 8.08
C GLN A 133 0.67 -0.40 7.08
N SER A 134 0.98 -0.96 5.91
CA SER A 134 1.46 -0.25 4.72
C SER A 134 0.69 -0.72 3.49
N MET A 135 0.35 0.21 2.60
CA MET A 135 -0.21 -0.10 1.28
C MET A 135 0.51 0.68 0.18
N PHE A 136 0.61 0.07 -1.01
CA PHE A 136 1.00 0.76 -2.23
C PHE A 136 -0.23 0.82 -3.11
N ILE A 137 -0.68 2.03 -3.44
CA ILE A 137 -1.95 2.26 -4.15
C ILE A 137 -1.62 2.58 -5.61
N PHE A 138 -2.08 1.71 -6.50
CA PHE A 138 -2.08 2.01 -7.92
C PHE A 138 -3.29 2.88 -8.26
N LYS A 139 -3.07 3.84 -9.16
CA LYS A 139 -4.13 4.60 -9.83
C LYS A 139 -3.98 4.34 -11.31
N GLN A 140 -4.48 3.17 -11.71
CA GLN A 140 -4.42 2.71 -13.09
C GLN A 140 -5.14 3.73 -14.00
N PRO A 141 -4.62 3.99 -15.21
CA PRO A 141 -5.21 4.93 -16.15
C PRO A 141 -6.55 4.45 -16.72
#